data_AF-A0A542DGN3-F1
#
_entry.id   AF-A0A542DGN3-F1
#
_cell.length_a   1.000
_cell.length_b   1.000
_cell.length_c   1.000
_cell.angle_alpha   90.00
_cell.angle_beta   90.00
_cell.angle_gamma   90.00
#
_symmetry.space_group_name_H-M   'P 1'
#
loop_
_entity.id
_entity.type
_entity.pdbx_description
1 polymer ?
#
loop_
_entity_poly.entity_id
_entity_poly.type
_entity_poly.pdbx_seq_one_letter_code
_entity_poly.pdbx_strand_id
1 'polypeptide(L)'
;MHQPEPSRSGRLTETERQRLAKLRADAYTETELPGGADRWSTWADGEQGPLPRPGWVVTELAAVDTELGVLKTGKEAEVHLLRRGLPDGSRECLLAAKRYRAAEHRLFHRDTGYLEGRRMRRSRETRAIRNRSAFGRNLIAEQWANAEFAALCALWRIGAPVPYPVQREGTELLLEFVGVADGTAAPRLAELRPGPGELRDLWHQTTMALELLASTGYCHGDLSAYNILVHQDRITLIDLPQVVDLAMNPNGPGFLERDVRNVTNWFAARGLPANLADADLLLGDLHAAAGLP
;
A
#
# COMPACT_ATOMS: atom_id res chain seq x y z
N MET A 1 -16.73 62.40 29.47
CA MET A 1 -15.44 62.05 30.13
C MET A 1 -15.12 60.63 29.71
N HIS A 2 -14.09 60.46 28.88
CA HIS A 2 -13.74 59.22 28.16
C HIS A 2 -12.96 58.29 29.10
N GLN A 3 -13.35 57.01 29.22
CA GLN A 3 -12.51 56.00 29.88
C GLN A 3 -11.39 55.57 28.92
N PRO A 4 -10.14 55.42 29.36
CA PRO A 4 -9.06 54.95 28.48
C PRO A 4 -9.09 53.42 28.36
N GLU A 5 -8.85 52.91 27.14
CA GLU A 5 -8.61 51.49 26.85
C GLU A 5 -7.29 50.99 27.48
N PRO A 6 -7.18 49.70 27.85
CA PRO A 6 -5.95 49.15 28.41
C PRO A 6 -4.87 48.97 27.34
N SER A 7 -3.69 49.52 27.59
CA SER A 7 -2.51 49.40 26.73
C SER A 7 -1.90 48.00 26.77
N ARG A 8 -1.71 47.40 25.58
CA ARG A 8 -0.93 46.18 25.37
C ARG A 8 0.56 46.45 25.60
N SER A 9 1.06 46.23 26.81
CA SER A 9 2.45 45.79 27.09
C SER A 9 2.63 45.51 28.59
N GLY A 10 2.16 44.35 29.06
CA GLY A 10 2.44 43.88 30.42
C GLY A 10 3.58 42.88 30.40
N ARG A 11 4.74 43.22 31.00
CA ARG A 11 5.74 42.21 31.37
C ARG A 11 5.08 41.24 32.36
N LEU A 12 4.97 39.97 31.97
CA LEU A 12 4.50 38.90 32.85
C LEU A 12 5.26 38.91 34.17
N THR A 13 4.53 38.86 35.28
CA THR A 13 5.13 38.70 36.61
C THR A 13 5.86 37.36 36.70
N GLU A 14 6.86 37.27 37.58
CA GLU A 14 7.66 36.04 37.75
C GLU A 14 6.78 34.84 38.15
N THR A 15 5.75 35.08 38.96
CA THR A 15 4.74 34.11 39.37
C THR A 15 3.87 33.64 38.21
N GLU A 16 3.46 34.53 37.30
CA GLU A 16 2.71 34.15 36.09
C GLU A 16 3.60 33.38 35.10
N ARG A 17 4.88 33.73 34.99
CA ARG A 17 5.86 32.95 34.21
C ARG A 17 6.04 31.55 34.76
N GLN A 18 6.18 31.39 36.07
CA GLN A 18 6.30 30.08 36.71
C GLN A 18 5.00 29.26 36.58
N ARG A 19 3.83 29.90 36.69
CA ARG A 19 2.54 29.24 36.47
C ARG A 19 2.36 28.80 35.02
N LEU A 20 2.73 29.65 34.05
CA LEU A 20 2.71 29.30 32.62
C LEU A 20 3.75 28.24 32.28
N ALA A 21 4.94 28.28 32.89
CA ALA A 21 5.97 27.26 32.73
C ALA A 21 5.51 25.91 33.30
N LYS A 22 4.82 25.91 34.45
CA LYS A 22 4.22 24.72 35.05
C LYS A 22 3.04 24.20 34.22
N LEU A 23 2.13 25.05 33.77
CA LEU A 23 1.05 24.67 32.84
C LEU A 23 1.59 24.13 31.52
N ARG A 24 2.70 24.67 31.04
CA ARG A 24 3.39 24.20 29.84
C ARG A 24 4.06 22.85 30.11
N ALA A 25 4.73 22.68 31.25
CA ALA A 25 5.31 21.40 31.66
C ALA A 25 4.24 20.31 31.87
N ASP A 26 3.11 20.65 32.49
CA ASP A 26 1.96 19.75 32.70
C ASP A 26 1.26 19.43 31.36
N ALA A 27 1.20 20.38 30.42
CA ALA A 27 0.72 20.16 29.05
C ALA A 27 1.71 19.36 28.17
N TYR A 28 2.98 19.28 28.57
CA TYR A 28 4.03 18.42 28.03
C TYR A 28 4.30 17.22 28.94
N THR A 29 3.30 16.76 29.70
CA THR A 29 3.36 15.37 30.18
C THR A 29 3.28 14.52 28.92
N GLU A 30 4.41 13.94 28.49
CA GLU A 30 4.43 12.85 27.52
C GLU A 30 3.36 11.87 28.00
N THR A 31 2.24 11.82 27.27
CA THR A 31 1.18 10.88 27.61
C THR A 31 1.80 9.52 27.30
N GLU A 32 2.30 8.83 28.32
CA GLU A 32 2.87 7.49 28.15
C GLU A 32 1.85 6.65 27.40
N LEU A 33 2.21 6.25 26.20
CA LEU A 33 1.33 5.44 25.36
C LEU A 33 1.20 4.06 26.01
N PRO A 34 -0.02 3.51 26.09
CA PRO A 34 -0.22 2.22 26.73
C PRO A 34 0.68 1.12 26.15
N GLY A 35 1.31 0.35 27.03
CA GLY A 35 2.11 -0.82 26.64
C GLY A 35 3.39 -0.52 25.86
N GLY A 36 3.87 0.73 25.86
CA GLY A 36 5.07 1.13 25.11
C GLY A 36 4.83 1.23 23.60
N ALA A 37 3.58 1.46 23.18
CA ALA A 37 3.25 1.66 21.77
C ALA A 37 3.87 2.95 21.21
N ASP A 38 4.07 2.98 19.89
CA ASP A 38 4.69 4.10 19.19
C ASP A 38 3.71 5.25 18.92
N ARG A 39 2.42 4.93 18.71
CA ARG A 39 1.36 5.92 18.50
C ARG A 39 -0.03 5.38 18.81
N TRP A 40 -1.00 6.28 18.98
CA TRP A 40 -2.41 5.91 18.83
C TRP A 40 -2.70 5.50 17.39
N SER A 41 -3.63 4.56 17.23
CA SER A 41 -4.11 4.14 15.91
C SER A 41 -4.65 5.32 15.13
N THR A 42 -4.24 5.44 13.86
CA THR A 42 -4.71 6.53 12.98
C THR A 42 -6.00 6.17 12.23
N TRP A 43 -6.73 5.16 12.71
CA TRP A 43 -7.97 4.67 12.11
C TRP A 43 -9.07 5.74 11.97
N ALA A 44 -9.13 6.67 12.92
CA ALA A 44 -10.15 7.73 12.94
C ALA A 44 -9.93 8.78 11.85
N ASP A 45 -8.66 9.06 11.55
CA ASP A 45 -8.22 10.14 10.67
C ASP A 45 -7.92 9.66 9.24
N GLY A 46 -7.67 8.35 9.09
CA GLY A 46 -7.34 7.71 7.82
C GLY A 46 -8.56 7.48 6.89
N GLU A 47 -8.29 7.45 5.60
CA GLU A 47 -9.20 6.92 4.60
C GLU A 47 -9.31 5.39 4.78
N GLN A 48 -10.49 4.89 5.09
CA GLN A 48 -10.70 3.49 5.45
C GLN A 48 -10.96 2.58 4.23
N GLY A 49 -10.54 1.32 4.37
CA GLY A 49 -10.78 0.27 3.39
C GLY A 49 -12.25 -0.04 3.08
N PRO A 50 -12.52 -0.85 2.05
CA PRO A 50 -13.86 -1.15 1.59
C PRO A 50 -14.67 -1.99 2.60
N LEU A 51 -16.00 -1.85 2.57
CA LEU A 51 -16.92 -2.75 3.26
C LEU A 51 -17.24 -4.00 2.40
N PRO A 52 -17.58 -5.15 3.01
CA PRO A 52 -17.54 -5.42 4.45
C PRO A 52 -16.10 -5.56 4.96
N ARG A 53 -15.83 -5.01 6.15
CA ARG A 53 -14.50 -5.14 6.78
C ARG A 53 -14.30 -6.58 7.26
N PRO A 54 -13.11 -7.17 7.05
CA PRO A 54 -12.75 -8.41 7.72
C PRO A 54 -12.82 -8.27 9.25
N GLY A 55 -13.35 -9.28 9.93
CA GLY A 55 -13.55 -9.23 11.40
C GLY A 55 -12.26 -9.15 12.22
N TRP A 56 -11.11 -9.48 11.61
CA TRP A 56 -9.81 -9.34 12.25
C TRP A 56 -9.32 -7.89 12.33
N VAL A 57 -9.91 -6.96 11.55
CA VAL A 57 -9.48 -5.56 11.58
C VAL A 57 -9.89 -4.92 12.91
N VAL A 58 -8.90 -4.39 13.63
CA VAL A 58 -9.12 -3.57 14.83
C VAL A 58 -9.44 -2.14 14.40
N THR A 59 -10.60 -1.65 14.82
CA THR A 59 -11.19 -0.36 14.39
C THR A 59 -11.50 0.57 15.56
N GLU A 60 -11.23 0.11 16.77
CA GLU A 60 -11.49 0.83 18.00
C GLU A 60 -10.59 2.08 18.10
N LEU A 61 -11.18 3.20 18.50
CA LEU A 61 -10.47 4.48 18.65
C LEU A 61 -9.41 4.45 19.78
N ALA A 62 -9.56 3.52 20.71
CA ALA A 62 -8.60 3.29 21.79
C ALA A 62 -7.45 2.35 21.38
N ALA A 63 -7.40 1.88 20.13
CA ALA A 63 -6.30 1.04 19.68
C ALA A 63 -5.00 1.85 19.55
N VAL A 64 -3.88 1.17 19.76
CA VAL A 64 -2.53 1.70 19.60
C VAL A 64 -1.78 0.90 18.53
N ASP A 65 -0.86 1.55 17.84
CA ASP A 65 0.00 0.93 16.85
C ASP A 65 1.42 0.78 17.45
N THR A 66 2.00 -0.42 17.31
CA THR A 66 3.39 -0.75 17.71
C THR A 66 4.19 -1.24 16.51
N GLU A 67 5.35 -0.66 16.26
CA GLU A 67 6.29 -1.08 15.23
C GLU A 67 7.02 -2.35 15.64
N LEU A 68 6.94 -3.39 14.80
CA LEU A 68 7.61 -4.67 15.05
C LEU A 68 8.86 -4.86 14.19
N GLY A 69 9.10 -3.98 13.21
CA GLY A 69 10.33 -3.95 12.42
C GLY A 69 10.10 -3.91 10.91
N VAL A 70 11.19 -3.92 10.16
CA VAL A 70 11.17 -3.77 8.69
C VAL A 70 10.91 -5.12 8.01
N LEU A 71 9.91 -5.17 7.13
CA LEU A 71 9.63 -6.33 6.25
C LEU A 71 10.37 -6.22 4.90
N LYS A 72 10.36 -5.04 4.29
CA LYS A 72 10.99 -4.79 2.97
C LYS A 72 11.48 -3.36 2.89
N THR A 73 12.73 -3.18 2.47
CA THR A 73 13.28 -1.87 2.10
C THR A 73 13.32 -1.75 0.58
N GLY A 74 12.59 -0.78 0.04
CA GLY A 74 12.61 -0.44 -1.38
C GLY A 74 13.20 0.96 -1.63
N LYS A 75 13.50 1.24 -2.91
CA LYS A 75 13.90 2.58 -3.36
C LYS A 75 12.77 3.59 -3.21
N GLU A 76 11.52 3.14 -3.38
CA GLU A 76 10.33 4.00 -3.46
C GLU A 76 9.50 3.99 -2.18
N ALA A 77 9.48 2.86 -1.48
CA ALA A 77 8.76 2.67 -0.24
C ALA A 77 9.51 1.71 0.70
N GLU A 78 9.26 1.85 1.99
CA GLU A 78 9.55 0.84 2.99
C GLU A 78 8.25 0.16 3.42
N VAL A 79 8.34 -1.12 3.78
CA VAL A 79 7.24 -1.86 4.38
C VAL A 79 7.68 -2.31 5.76
N HIS A 80 6.93 -1.93 6.77
CA HIS A 80 7.13 -2.30 8.17
C HIS A 80 6.02 -3.24 8.65
N LEU A 81 6.34 -4.14 9.57
CA LEU A 81 5.36 -4.91 10.30
C LEU A 81 4.87 -4.06 11.47
N LEU A 82 3.56 -3.90 11.57
CA LEU A 82 2.91 -3.11 12.59
C LEU A 82 1.88 -3.96 13.30
N ARG A 83 1.84 -3.90 14.63
CA ARG A 83 0.77 -4.47 15.42
C ARG A 83 -0.19 -3.37 15.83
N ARG A 84 -1.47 -3.53 15.52
CA ARG A 84 -2.53 -2.69 16.07
C ARG A 84 -3.29 -3.48 17.13
N GLY A 85 -3.40 -2.94 18.33
CA GLY A 85 -4.09 -3.63 19.42
C GLY A 85 -4.72 -2.71 20.42
N LEU A 86 -5.68 -3.24 21.17
CA LEU A 86 -6.23 -2.56 22.33
C LEU A 86 -5.25 -2.63 23.51
N PRO A 87 -5.14 -1.56 24.34
CA PRO A 87 -4.27 -1.54 25.52
C PRO A 87 -4.49 -2.68 26.51
N ASP A 88 -5.70 -3.22 26.58
CA ASP A 88 -6.07 -4.33 27.46
C ASP A 88 -5.75 -5.73 26.88
N GLY A 89 -5.23 -5.78 25.65
CA GLY A 89 -4.89 -7.03 24.95
C GLY A 89 -6.10 -7.82 24.45
N SER A 90 -7.32 -7.29 24.52
CA SER A 90 -8.54 -8.02 24.14
C SER A 90 -8.67 -8.26 22.63
N ARG A 91 -8.07 -7.40 21.81
CA ARG A 91 -8.01 -7.53 20.35
C ARG A 91 -6.70 -6.99 19.81
N GLU A 92 -6.15 -7.67 18.82
CA GLU A 92 -5.02 -7.19 18.03
C GLU A 92 -5.05 -7.73 16.59
N CYS A 93 -4.34 -7.06 15.70
CA CYS A 93 -4.02 -7.54 14.36
C CYS A 93 -2.63 -7.11 13.93
N LEU A 94 -2.05 -7.87 12.99
CA LEU A 94 -0.82 -7.52 12.29
C LEU A 94 -1.16 -6.85 10.96
N LEU A 95 -0.43 -5.78 10.64
CA LEU A 95 -0.59 -4.95 9.46
C LEU A 95 0.77 -4.78 8.78
N ALA A 96 0.75 -4.67 7.45
CA ALA A 96 1.90 -4.23 6.67
C ALA A 96 1.78 -2.72 6.41
N ALA A 97 2.66 -1.93 7.02
CA ALA A 97 2.71 -0.48 6.86
C ALA A 97 3.64 -0.10 5.71
N LYS A 98 3.08 0.19 4.53
CA LYS A 98 3.81 0.66 3.35
C LYS A 98 3.92 2.19 3.39
N ARG A 99 5.14 2.70 3.52
CA ARG A 99 5.46 4.14 3.61
C ARG A 99 6.22 4.60 2.39
N TYR A 100 5.63 5.49 1.61
CA TYR A 100 6.29 6.07 0.43
C TYR A 100 7.35 7.09 0.81
N ARG A 101 8.57 6.96 0.26
CA ARG A 101 9.67 7.90 0.50
C ARG A 101 9.51 9.19 -0.32
N ALA A 102 9.70 10.36 0.27
CA ALA A 102 9.75 11.62 -0.49
C ALA A 102 10.87 11.57 -1.55
N ALA A 103 10.53 11.88 -2.81
CA ALA A 103 11.36 11.56 -3.98
C ALA A 103 12.72 12.30 -4.03
N GLU A 104 13.77 11.70 -3.48
CA GLU A 104 15.16 12.11 -3.74
C GLU A 104 15.77 11.30 -4.89
N HIS A 105 15.28 10.09 -5.12
CA HIS A 105 15.91 9.11 -6.03
C HIS A 105 14.98 8.54 -7.12
N ARG A 106 13.76 9.06 -7.30
CA ARG A 106 12.77 8.50 -8.25
C ARG A 106 12.99 8.83 -9.73
N LEU A 107 14.01 9.62 -10.09
CA LEU A 107 14.19 10.06 -11.49
C LEU A 107 15.01 9.11 -12.37
N PHE A 108 15.41 7.94 -11.86
CA PHE A 108 16.28 7.03 -12.59
C PHE A 108 15.61 5.69 -12.82
N HIS A 109 14.93 5.62 -13.96
CA HIS A 109 14.41 4.44 -14.68
C HIS A 109 12.92 4.12 -14.48
N ARG A 110 12.18 4.29 -15.60
CA ARG A 110 10.88 3.72 -16.01
C ARG A 110 9.62 4.61 -15.92
N ASP A 111 9.72 5.85 -15.46
CA ASP A 111 8.53 6.72 -15.25
C ASP A 111 7.81 7.25 -16.51
N THR A 112 8.41 7.20 -17.71
CA THR A 112 7.78 7.82 -18.88
C THR A 112 6.51 7.08 -19.34
N GLY A 113 6.50 5.75 -19.33
CA GLY A 113 5.34 4.97 -19.80
C GLY A 113 4.18 4.85 -18.80
N TYR A 114 4.44 4.93 -17.48
CA TYR A 114 3.41 4.72 -16.45
C TYR A 114 2.58 5.98 -16.15
N LEU A 115 3.17 7.16 -16.32
CA LEU A 115 2.50 8.45 -16.07
C LEU A 115 1.73 8.98 -17.28
N GLU A 116 2.03 8.54 -18.50
CA GLU A 116 1.42 9.04 -19.74
C GLU A 116 -0.10 8.86 -19.81
N GLY A 117 -0.66 7.82 -19.16
CA GLY A 117 -2.11 7.60 -19.09
C GLY A 117 -2.86 8.44 -18.04
N ARG A 118 -2.15 9.07 -17.09
CA ARG A 118 -2.77 9.79 -15.95
C ARG A 118 -2.87 11.28 -16.26
N ARG A 119 -3.94 11.70 -16.97
CA ARG A 119 -4.21 13.12 -17.31
C ARG A 119 -4.20 14.03 -16.07
N MET A 120 -3.14 14.81 -15.89
CA MET A 120 -3.04 15.84 -14.84
C MET A 120 -4.04 16.98 -15.07
N ARG A 121 -4.97 17.17 -14.13
CA ARG A 121 -5.80 18.38 -14.01
C ARG A 121 -5.35 19.21 -12.81
N ARG A 122 -4.50 20.23 -13.04
CA ARG A 122 -4.45 21.57 -12.38
C ARG A 122 -3.05 22.20 -12.48
N SER A 123 -2.97 23.38 -13.09
CA SER A 123 -1.74 24.07 -13.53
C SER A 123 -0.86 24.66 -12.41
N ARG A 124 -1.34 24.73 -11.16
CA ARG A 124 -0.59 25.29 -10.02
C ARG A 124 0.31 24.26 -9.33
N GLU A 125 -0.16 23.03 -9.18
CA GLU A 125 0.58 21.91 -8.59
C GLU A 125 1.77 21.50 -9.48
N THR A 126 1.61 21.61 -10.81
CA THR A 126 2.65 21.35 -11.81
C THR A 126 3.91 22.21 -11.59
N ARG A 127 3.77 23.44 -11.10
CA ARG A 127 4.91 24.36 -10.88
C ARG A 127 5.71 24.01 -9.62
N ALA A 128 5.05 23.59 -8.54
CA ALA A 128 5.70 23.14 -7.31
C ALA A 128 6.43 21.80 -7.52
N ILE A 129 5.83 20.89 -8.31
CA ILE A 129 6.43 19.64 -8.76
C ILE A 129 7.67 19.92 -9.62
N ARG A 130 7.57 20.85 -10.59
CA ARG A 130 8.68 21.25 -11.46
C ARG A 130 9.86 21.86 -10.69
N ASN A 131 9.59 22.50 -9.54
CA ASN A 131 10.61 23.10 -8.68
C ASN A 131 11.15 22.16 -7.58
N ARG A 132 10.71 20.89 -7.54
CA ARG A 132 11.23 19.83 -6.62
C ARG A 132 11.30 20.24 -5.13
N SER A 133 10.42 21.14 -4.68
CA SER A 133 10.38 21.51 -3.25
C SER A 133 10.02 20.30 -2.39
N ALA A 134 10.40 20.30 -1.11
CA ALA A 134 10.00 19.23 -0.18
C ALA A 134 8.47 19.00 -0.18
N PHE A 135 7.71 20.10 -0.28
CA PHE A 135 6.25 20.08 -0.44
C PHE A 135 5.80 19.38 -1.74
N GLY A 136 6.42 19.70 -2.89
CA GLY A 136 6.10 19.06 -4.17
C GLY A 136 6.42 17.56 -4.17
N ARG A 137 7.51 17.14 -3.50
CA ARG A 137 7.87 15.72 -3.34
C ARG A 137 6.87 14.96 -2.48
N ASN A 138 6.39 15.56 -1.39
CA ASN A 138 5.37 14.96 -0.53
C ASN A 138 4.03 14.81 -1.28
N LEU A 139 3.61 15.84 -2.02
CA LEU A 139 2.39 15.79 -2.82
C LEU A 139 2.40 14.64 -3.84
N ILE A 140 3.53 14.40 -4.50
CA ILE A 140 3.68 13.25 -5.41
C ILE A 140 3.51 11.95 -4.62
N ALA A 141 4.23 11.78 -3.51
CA ALA A 141 4.13 10.57 -2.69
C ALA A 141 2.68 10.29 -2.23
N GLU A 142 1.93 11.32 -1.84
CA GLU A 142 0.51 11.19 -1.48
C GLU A 142 -0.36 10.76 -2.67
N GLN A 143 -0.08 11.27 -3.88
CA GLN A 143 -0.79 10.85 -5.08
C GLN A 143 -0.56 9.36 -5.40
N TRP A 144 0.67 8.87 -5.23
CA TRP A 144 0.97 7.45 -5.40
C TRP A 144 0.24 6.59 -4.36
N ALA A 145 0.29 7.02 -3.09
CA ALA A 145 -0.40 6.35 -2.01
C ALA A 145 -1.92 6.28 -2.24
N ASN A 146 -2.53 7.39 -2.67
CA ASN A 146 -3.95 7.45 -3.02
C ASN A 146 -4.29 6.51 -4.19
N ALA A 147 -3.52 6.57 -5.27
CA ALA A 147 -3.76 5.72 -6.45
C ALA A 147 -3.65 4.23 -6.13
N GLU A 148 -2.62 3.82 -5.37
CA GLU A 148 -2.47 2.42 -4.96
C GLU A 148 -3.60 1.98 -4.04
N PHE A 149 -3.98 2.80 -3.06
CA PHE A 149 -5.08 2.49 -2.15
C PHE A 149 -6.41 2.33 -2.91
N ALA A 150 -6.71 3.23 -3.85
CA ALA A 150 -7.90 3.14 -4.68
C ALA A 150 -7.91 1.88 -5.56
N ALA A 151 -6.77 1.54 -6.18
CA ALA A 151 -6.64 0.32 -6.98
C ALA A 151 -6.83 -0.94 -6.14
N LEU A 152 -6.17 -1.03 -4.97
CA LEU A 152 -6.35 -2.14 -4.03
C LEU A 152 -7.80 -2.27 -3.56
N CYS A 153 -8.48 -1.16 -3.27
CA CYS A 153 -9.88 -1.18 -2.87
C CYS A 153 -10.78 -1.72 -3.99
N ALA A 154 -10.53 -1.31 -5.24
CA ALA A 154 -11.29 -1.79 -6.40
C ALA A 154 -11.06 -3.29 -6.64
N LEU A 155 -9.79 -3.72 -6.66
CA LEU A 155 -9.39 -5.11 -6.86
C LEU A 155 -9.90 -6.02 -5.75
N TRP A 156 -9.81 -5.60 -4.50
CA TRP A 156 -10.33 -6.38 -3.37
C TRP A 156 -11.85 -6.56 -3.45
N ARG A 157 -12.62 -5.50 -3.83
CA ARG A 157 -14.08 -5.58 -3.96
C ARG A 157 -14.56 -6.57 -5.02
N ILE A 158 -13.77 -6.77 -6.08
CA ILE A 158 -14.09 -7.74 -7.14
C ILE A 158 -13.58 -9.15 -6.81
N GLY A 159 -12.98 -9.35 -5.63
CA GLY A 159 -12.47 -10.64 -5.18
C GLY A 159 -11.08 -11.00 -5.70
N ALA A 160 -10.29 -10.03 -6.18
CA ALA A 160 -8.91 -10.30 -6.55
C ALA A 160 -8.10 -10.70 -5.32
N PRO A 161 -7.14 -11.64 -5.47
CA PRO A 161 -6.31 -12.08 -4.36
C PRO A 161 -5.24 -11.03 -4.06
N VAL A 162 -5.64 -9.91 -3.46
CA VAL A 162 -4.77 -8.81 -3.02
C VAL A 162 -4.95 -8.63 -1.50
N PRO A 163 -3.94 -8.09 -0.78
CA PRO A 163 -4.09 -7.80 0.64
C PRO A 163 -5.24 -6.82 0.86
N TYR A 164 -6.07 -7.05 1.88
CA TYR A 164 -7.10 -6.10 2.23
C TYR A 164 -6.49 -4.71 2.56
N PRO A 165 -6.89 -3.63 1.88
CA PRO A 165 -6.35 -2.29 2.13
C PRO A 165 -7.04 -1.69 3.36
N VAL A 166 -6.42 -1.82 4.55
CA VAL A 166 -7.04 -1.44 5.83
C VAL A 166 -7.32 0.06 5.89
N GLN A 167 -6.31 0.89 5.64
CA GLN A 167 -6.47 2.34 5.61
C GLN A 167 -5.32 3.03 4.88
N ARG A 168 -5.52 4.30 4.54
CA ARG A 168 -4.49 5.22 4.05
C ARG A 168 -4.51 6.52 4.84
N GLU A 169 -3.33 6.99 5.24
CA GLU A 169 -3.15 8.31 5.86
C GLU A 169 -1.91 8.98 5.26
N GLY A 170 -2.10 10.16 4.64
CA GLY A 170 -1.03 10.82 3.91
C GLY A 170 -0.38 9.90 2.87
N THR A 171 0.89 9.58 3.09
CA THR A 171 1.75 8.71 2.27
C THR A 171 1.87 7.27 2.78
N GLU A 172 1.20 6.92 3.87
CA GLU A 172 1.22 5.59 4.47
C GLU A 172 -0.04 4.81 4.07
N LEU A 173 0.16 3.54 3.70
CA LEU A 173 -0.90 2.55 3.53
C LEU A 173 -0.71 1.46 4.58
N LEU A 174 -1.76 1.17 5.33
CA LEU A 174 -1.82 -0.03 6.15
C LEU A 174 -2.59 -1.10 5.38
N LEU A 175 -1.95 -2.23 5.16
CA LEU A 175 -2.48 -3.37 4.43
C LEU A 175 -2.59 -4.57 5.37
N GLU A 176 -3.42 -5.54 5.00
CA GLU A 176 -3.37 -6.88 5.57
C GLU A 176 -1.93 -7.42 5.55
N PHE A 177 -1.48 -7.89 6.72
CA PHE A 177 -0.25 -8.65 6.80
C PHE A 177 -0.51 -10.09 6.36
N VAL A 178 0.08 -10.49 5.24
CA VAL A 178 -0.01 -11.86 4.74
C VAL A 178 1.15 -12.67 5.33
N GLY A 179 0.84 -13.44 6.36
CA GLY A 179 1.82 -14.20 7.13
C GLY A 179 1.18 -14.87 8.34
N VAL A 180 2.01 -15.35 9.25
CA VAL A 180 1.57 -16.01 10.48
C VAL A 180 1.60 -15.06 11.67
N ALA A 181 0.91 -15.44 12.74
CA ALA A 181 0.68 -14.59 13.92
C ALA A 181 1.96 -14.20 14.69
N ASP A 182 3.09 -14.90 14.47
CA ASP A 182 4.37 -14.55 15.08
C ASP A 182 5.11 -13.41 14.36
N GLY A 183 4.54 -12.87 13.28
CA GLY A 183 5.14 -11.81 12.46
C GLY A 183 5.98 -12.30 11.29
N THR A 184 6.09 -13.61 11.08
CA THR A 184 6.77 -14.18 9.91
C THR A 184 5.91 -13.97 8.66
N ALA A 185 6.45 -13.23 7.68
CA ALA A 185 5.78 -12.98 6.42
C ALA A 185 5.64 -14.27 5.59
N ALA A 186 4.57 -14.36 4.82
CA ALA A 186 4.38 -15.45 3.88
C ALA A 186 5.54 -15.49 2.84
N PRO A 187 5.99 -16.67 2.43
CA PRO A 187 7.02 -16.80 1.41
C PRO A 187 6.52 -16.28 0.06
N ARG A 188 7.44 -15.79 -0.75
CA ARG A 188 7.18 -15.48 -2.16
C ARG A 188 7.12 -16.77 -2.96
N LEU A 189 6.32 -16.79 -4.02
CA LEU A 189 6.28 -17.92 -4.97
C LEU A 189 7.69 -18.28 -5.45
N ALA A 190 8.54 -17.29 -5.73
CA ALA A 190 9.92 -17.48 -6.15
C ALA A 190 10.76 -18.34 -5.16
N GLU A 191 10.48 -18.25 -3.87
CA GLU A 191 11.20 -18.94 -2.79
C GLU A 191 10.72 -20.39 -2.63
N LEU A 192 9.49 -20.70 -3.03
CA LEU A 192 8.91 -22.04 -2.90
C LEU A 192 9.54 -23.06 -3.84
N ARG A 193 9.31 -24.34 -3.56
CA ARG A 193 9.61 -25.50 -4.43
C ARG A 193 8.39 -26.44 -4.42
N PRO A 194 7.28 -26.03 -5.04
CA PRO A 194 6.02 -26.76 -4.93
C PRO A 194 6.09 -28.11 -5.64
N GLY A 195 5.34 -29.09 -5.12
CA GLY A 195 5.14 -30.38 -5.80
C GLY A 195 4.26 -30.24 -7.05
N PRO A 196 4.14 -31.28 -7.90
CA PRO A 196 3.36 -31.19 -9.15
C PRO A 196 1.88 -30.86 -8.98
N GLY A 197 1.25 -31.26 -7.87
CA GLY A 197 -0.15 -30.92 -7.56
C GLY A 197 -0.28 -29.44 -7.19
N GLU A 198 0.43 -29.03 -6.15
CA GLU A 198 0.49 -27.64 -5.67
C GLU A 198 0.89 -26.66 -6.78
N LEU A 199 1.85 -27.01 -7.63
CA LEU A 199 2.27 -26.18 -8.76
C LEU A 199 1.11 -25.91 -9.75
N ARG A 200 0.25 -26.91 -10.01
CA ARG A 200 -0.93 -26.74 -10.85
C ARG A 200 -1.99 -25.89 -10.18
N ASP A 201 -2.20 -26.07 -8.88
CA ASP A 201 -3.17 -25.29 -8.11
C ASP A 201 -2.76 -23.82 -8.03
N LEU A 202 -1.47 -23.54 -7.78
CA LEU A 202 -0.92 -22.18 -7.79
C LEU A 202 -0.95 -21.55 -9.18
N TRP A 203 -0.72 -22.34 -10.24
CA TRP A 203 -0.88 -21.88 -11.62
C TRP A 203 -2.32 -21.45 -11.89
N HIS A 204 -3.28 -22.32 -11.58
CA HIS A 204 -4.70 -22.05 -11.78
C HIS A 204 -5.15 -20.78 -11.04
N GLN A 205 -4.75 -20.61 -9.78
CA GLN A 205 -5.03 -19.39 -9.03
C GLN A 205 -4.41 -18.15 -9.70
N THR A 206 -3.18 -18.27 -10.23
CA THR A 206 -2.48 -17.16 -10.88
C THR A 206 -3.17 -16.77 -12.18
N THR A 207 -3.60 -17.72 -13.00
CA THR A 207 -4.33 -17.41 -14.25
C THR A 207 -5.69 -16.80 -13.96
N MET A 208 -6.44 -17.32 -12.98
CA MET A 208 -7.70 -16.71 -12.54
C MET A 208 -7.52 -15.27 -12.05
N ALA A 209 -6.44 -14.99 -11.32
CA ALA A 209 -6.14 -13.63 -10.89
C ALA A 209 -5.82 -12.71 -12.07
N LEU A 210 -5.03 -13.18 -13.04
CA LEU A 210 -4.75 -12.45 -14.27
C LEU A 210 -6.01 -12.16 -15.09
N GLU A 211 -6.89 -13.16 -15.25
CA GLU A 211 -8.18 -13.02 -15.94
C GLU A 211 -9.07 -11.97 -15.26
N LEU A 212 -9.15 -12.01 -13.92
CA LEU A 212 -9.93 -11.03 -13.17
C LEU A 212 -9.38 -9.61 -13.34
N LEU A 213 -8.06 -9.42 -13.26
CA LEU A 213 -7.43 -8.13 -13.53
C LEU A 213 -7.75 -7.66 -14.96
N ALA A 214 -7.50 -8.50 -15.96
CA ALA A 214 -7.71 -8.17 -17.37
C ALA A 214 -9.17 -7.82 -17.67
N SER A 215 -10.12 -8.61 -17.16
CA SER A 215 -11.57 -8.38 -17.32
C SER A 215 -12.07 -7.06 -16.71
N THR A 216 -11.29 -6.49 -15.78
CA THR A 216 -11.57 -5.18 -15.18
C THR A 216 -10.77 -4.04 -15.81
N GLY A 217 -10.08 -4.31 -16.93
CA GLY A 217 -9.31 -3.34 -17.69
C GLY A 217 -7.93 -3.05 -17.11
N TYR A 218 -7.42 -3.92 -16.24
CA TYR A 218 -6.14 -3.74 -15.56
C TYR A 218 -5.14 -4.86 -15.88
N CYS A 219 -3.86 -4.54 -15.88
CA CYS A 219 -2.81 -5.53 -15.63
C CYS A 219 -1.95 -5.08 -14.44
N HIS A 220 -1.20 -6.02 -13.86
CA HIS A 220 -0.37 -5.73 -12.71
C HIS A 220 0.80 -4.79 -13.07
N GLY A 221 1.32 -4.91 -14.29
CA GLY A 221 2.36 -4.05 -14.83
C GLY A 221 3.78 -4.46 -14.46
N ASP A 222 4.00 -5.31 -13.46
CA ASP A 222 5.32 -5.83 -13.07
C ASP A 222 5.21 -7.21 -12.41
N LEU A 223 4.29 -8.05 -12.86
CA LEU A 223 4.04 -9.35 -12.24
C LEU A 223 5.22 -10.30 -12.48
N SER A 224 5.63 -10.96 -11.40
CA SER A 224 6.60 -12.05 -11.40
C SER A 224 6.40 -12.91 -10.15
N ALA A 225 7.07 -14.05 -10.06
CA ALA A 225 7.02 -14.90 -8.86
C ALA A 225 7.55 -14.21 -7.58
N TYR A 226 8.21 -13.05 -7.68
CA TYR A 226 8.61 -12.25 -6.52
C TYR A 226 7.48 -11.36 -5.97
N ASN A 227 6.45 -11.10 -6.77
CA ASN A 227 5.30 -10.26 -6.42
C ASN A 227 4.03 -11.08 -6.12
N ILE A 228 4.20 -12.39 -5.91
CA ILE A 228 3.15 -13.32 -5.50
C ILE A 228 3.58 -13.91 -4.15
N LEU A 229 2.82 -13.67 -3.09
CA LEU A 229 2.92 -14.37 -1.82
C LEU A 229 2.07 -15.63 -1.86
N VAL A 230 2.48 -16.66 -1.11
CA VAL A 230 1.70 -17.89 -0.94
C VAL A 230 1.54 -18.16 0.54
N HIS A 231 0.30 -18.18 1.01
CA HIS A 231 -0.04 -18.42 2.40
C HIS A 231 -1.23 -19.36 2.48
N GLN A 232 -1.09 -20.47 3.22
CA GLN A 232 -2.14 -21.49 3.36
C GLN A 232 -2.72 -21.92 2.00
N ASP A 233 -1.82 -22.30 1.08
CA ASP A 233 -2.12 -22.73 -0.29
C ASP A 233 -2.85 -21.70 -1.17
N ARG A 234 -2.94 -20.44 -0.72
CA ARG A 234 -3.55 -19.34 -1.46
C ARG A 234 -2.54 -18.29 -1.89
N ILE A 235 -2.67 -17.83 -3.13
CA ILE A 235 -1.84 -16.75 -3.64
C ILE A 235 -2.33 -15.39 -3.12
N THR A 236 -1.43 -14.42 -3.04
CA THR A 236 -1.76 -13.01 -2.89
C THR A 236 -0.80 -12.16 -3.71
N LEU A 237 -1.34 -11.37 -4.63
CA LEU A 237 -0.60 -10.42 -5.46
C LEU A 237 -0.23 -9.20 -4.60
N ILE A 238 1.04 -8.79 -4.63
CA ILE A 238 1.54 -7.65 -3.87
C ILE A 238 2.28 -6.66 -4.77
N ASP A 239 2.53 -5.46 -4.26
CA ASP A 239 3.23 -4.40 -4.99
C ASP A 239 2.46 -3.95 -6.25
N LEU A 240 1.23 -3.47 -6.01
CA LEU A 240 0.30 -2.97 -7.03
C LEU A 240 0.38 -1.46 -7.37
N PRO A 241 1.39 -0.64 -7.00
CA PRO A 241 1.41 0.75 -7.49
C PRO A 241 1.59 0.83 -9.01
N GLN A 242 2.03 -0.27 -9.63
CA GLN A 242 2.24 -0.41 -11.06
C GLN A 242 1.01 -0.91 -11.82
N VAL A 243 -0.16 -1.06 -11.18
CA VAL A 243 -1.38 -1.45 -11.90
C VAL A 243 -1.61 -0.50 -13.07
N VAL A 244 -1.64 -1.07 -14.27
CA VAL A 244 -1.77 -0.34 -15.52
C VAL A 244 -3.19 -0.48 -16.03
N ASP A 245 -3.83 0.65 -16.29
CA ASP A 245 -5.08 0.70 -17.05
C ASP A 245 -4.79 0.37 -18.52
N LEU A 246 -5.30 -0.76 -18.98
CA LEU A 246 -5.05 -1.32 -20.31
C LEU A 246 -5.62 -0.44 -21.43
N ALA A 247 -6.68 0.32 -21.16
CA ALA A 247 -7.33 1.18 -22.14
C ALA A 247 -6.69 2.58 -22.18
N MET A 248 -6.22 3.08 -21.04
CA MET A 248 -5.68 4.44 -20.93
C MET A 248 -4.17 4.51 -21.15
N ASN A 249 -3.45 3.38 -21.04
CA ASN A 249 -2.00 3.33 -21.28
C ASN A 249 -1.69 2.77 -22.68
N PRO A 250 -1.04 3.54 -23.58
CA PRO A 250 -0.63 3.04 -24.90
C PRO A 250 0.27 1.78 -24.85
N ASN A 251 1.01 1.60 -23.76
CA ASN A 251 1.88 0.45 -23.53
C ASN A 251 1.19 -0.68 -22.73
N GLY A 252 -0.10 -0.53 -22.39
CA GLY A 252 -0.88 -1.48 -21.59
C GLY A 252 -0.78 -2.94 -22.08
N PRO A 253 -1.04 -3.22 -23.37
CA PRO A 253 -0.91 -4.58 -23.92
C PRO A 253 0.51 -5.16 -23.74
N GLY A 254 1.56 -4.35 -23.90
CA GLY A 254 2.93 -4.80 -23.71
C GLY A 254 3.27 -5.11 -22.25
N PHE A 255 2.66 -4.40 -21.29
CA PHE A 255 2.78 -4.74 -19.87
C PHE A 255 2.06 -6.05 -19.53
N LEU A 256 0.87 -6.26 -20.07
CA LEU A 256 0.13 -7.51 -19.89
C LEU A 256 0.90 -8.71 -20.47
N GLU A 257 1.42 -8.59 -21.68
CA GLU A 257 2.27 -9.61 -22.29
C GLU A 257 3.48 -9.94 -21.41
N ARG A 258 4.16 -8.91 -20.87
CA ARG A 258 5.30 -9.10 -19.98
C ARG A 258 4.92 -9.86 -18.71
N ASP A 259 3.81 -9.48 -18.07
CA ASP A 259 3.30 -10.14 -16.86
C ASP A 259 3.05 -11.63 -17.13
N VAL A 260 2.33 -11.94 -18.21
CA VAL A 260 2.02 -13.31 -18.65
C VAL A 260 3.30 -14.10 -18.89
N ARG A 261 4.22 -13.58 -19.71
CA ARG A 261 5.47 -14.29 -20.01
C ARG A 261 6.31 -14.54 -18.76
N ASN A 262 6.40 -13.57 -17.85
CA ASN A 262 7.16 -13.73 -16.61
C ASN A 262 6.63 -14.87 -15.73
N VAL A 263 5.31 -14.94 -15.52
CA VAL A 263 4.72 -16.01 -14.69
C VAL A 263 4.79 -17.34 -15.41
N THR A 264 4.41 -17.40 -16.68
CA THR A 264 4.42 -18.65 -17.46
C THR A 264 5.82 -19.27 -17.51
N ASN A 265 6.85 -18.45 -17.76
CA ASN A 265 8.23 -18.92 -17.75
C ASN A 265 8.65 -19.48 -16.39
N TRP A 266 8.24 -18.84 -15.29
CA TRP A 266 8.54 -19.34 -13.96
C TRP A 266 7.88 -20.70 -13.71
N PHE A 267 6.59 -20.85 -14.01
CA PHE A 267 5.86 -22.12 -13.82
C PHE A 267 6.39 -23.24 -14.71
N ALA A 268 6.68 -22.95 -15.99
CA ALA A 268 7.32 -23.88 -16.91
C ALA A 268 8.69 -24.36 -16.38
N ALA A 269 9.52 -23.43 -15.88
CA ALA A 269 10.82 -23.75 -15.28
C ALA A 269 10.71 -24.61 -14.00
N ARG A 270 9.54 -24.64 -13.35
CA ARG A 270 9.25 -25.51 -12.20
C ARG A 270 8.62 -26.85 -12.58
N GLY A 271 8.48 -27.14 -13.87
CA GLY A 271 7.98 -28.41 -14.37
C GLY A 271 6.48 -28.45 -14.64
N LEU A 272 5.82 -27.29 -14.77
CA LEU A 272 4.45 -27.26 -15.26
C LEU A 272 4.44 -27.75 -16.74
N PRO A 273 3.56 -28.68 -17.12
CA PRO A 273 3.48 -29.19 -18.49
C PRO A 273 3.31 -28.08 -19.53
N ALA A 274 4.01 -28.19 -20.66
CA ALA A 274 4.02 -27.16 -21.71
C ALA A 274 2.64 -26.84 -22.28
N ASN A 275 1.73 -27.83 -22.31
CA ASN A 275 0.34 -27.63 -22.75
C ASN A 275 -0.51 -26.81 -21.77
N LEU A 276 -0.06 -26.63 -20.52
CA LEU A 276 -0.68 -25.75 -19.53
C LEU A 276 0.03 -24.40 -19.45
N ALA A 277 1.34 -24.38 -19.68
CA ALA A 277 2.19 -23.19 -19.64
C ALA A 277 2.33 -22.53 -21.03
N ASP A 278 1.24 -22.43 -21.80
CA ASP A 278 1.24 -21.75 -23.09
C ASP A 278 0.96 -20.25 -22.90
N ALA A 279 2.01 -19.44 -23.01
CA ALA A 279 1.92 -18.00 -22.79
C ALA A 279 1.09 -17.29 -23.86
N ASP A 280 1.13 -17.75 -25.11
CA ASP A 280 0.45 -17.08 -26.21
C ASP A 280 -1.06 -17.40 -26.17
N LEU A 281 -1.42 -18.63 -25.79
CA LEU A 281 -2.81 -19.00 -25.52
C LEU A 281 -3.40 -18.17 -24.37
N LEU A 282 -2.72 -18.13 -23.22
CA LEU A 282 -3.16 -17.34 -22.07
C LEU A 282 -3.27 -15.85 -22.42
N LEU A 283 -2.31 -15.30 -23.17
CA LEU A 283 -2.36 -13.90 -23.58
C LEU A 283 -3.58 -13.62 -24.48
N GLY A 284 -3.91 -14.54 -25.40
CA GLY A 284 -5.12 -14.43 -26.23
C GLY A 284 -6.40 -14.40 -25.40
N ASP A 285 -6.51 -15.28 -24.41
CA ASP A 285 -7.66 -15.32 -23.49
C ASP A 285 -7.78 -14.01 -22.68
N LEU A 286 -6.66 -13.48 -22.19
CA LEU A 286 -6.63 -12.24 -21.42
C LEU A 286 -6.93 -11.00 -22.28
N HIS A 287 -6.45 -10.95 -23.52
CA HIS A 287 -6.83 -9.89 -24.47
C HIS A 287 -8.33 -9.89 -24.73
N ALA A 288 -8.92 -11.07 -24.96
CA ALA A 288 -10.35 -11.21 -25.14
C ALA A 288 -11.12 -10.76 -23.89
N ALA A 289 -10.67 -11.16 -22.70
CA ALA A 289 -11.26 -10.73 -21.43
C ALA A 289 -11.20 -9.20 -21.23
N ALA A 290 -10.10 -8.57 -21.64
CA ALA A 290 -9.90 -7.13 -21.55
C ALA A 290 -10.58 -6.33 -22.68
N GLY A 291 -11.19 -7.00 -23.68
CA GLY A 291 -11.74 -6.34 -24.87
C GLY A 291 -10.67 -5.68 -25.74
N LEU A 292 -9.44 -6.18 -25.69
CA LEU A 292 -8.31 -5.75 -26.51
C LEU A 292 -8.32 -6.49 -27.87
N PRO A 293 -7.80 -5.86 -28.94
CA PRO A 293 -7.70 -6.47 -30.27
C PRO A 293 -6.67 -7.61 -30.34
#